data_AF-A0AAV9VZC5-F1
#
_entry.id   AF-A0AAV9VZC5-F1
#
_cell.length_a   1.000
_cell.length_b   1.000
_cell.length_c   1.000
_cell.angle_alpha   90.00
_cell.angle_beta   90.00
_cell.angle_gamma   90.00
#
_symmetry.space_group_name_H-M   'P 1'
#
loop_
_entity.id
_entity.type
_entity.pdbx_description
1 polymer ?
#
loop_
_entity_poly.entity_id
_entity_poly.type
_entity_poly.pdbx_seq_one_letter_code
_entity_poly.pdbx_strand_id
1 'polypeptide(L)'
;MHSLFLVFVLVAAVTPIPLSPTPAKAHTVAQSFPGDGFLCALTESYAPKFAQSIPLAESATAARRNLALFRNATLSLNLTHPVRFLDDSRGFLYPVFDQKRCQLGKDANKIIPFLPSNTLGTYFENLFQMIPTWVNGEISLSRFDLFHGHLFANPSTNTVGVVFHSQEYPAENSDTFPFNLGFCQRNSNVTFADDVMRKRNIVWTIDSNDHTSLWRINMAIRTGDNAVDEILGGEPFYTLYEGSLGHVVADLYYLNGLELGVSLY
;
A
#
# COMPACT_ATOMS: atom_id res chain seq x y z
N MET A 1 30.83 -81.49 14.88
CA MET A 1 29.78 -80.70 14.19
C MET A 1 28.55 -80.74 15.11
N HIS A 2 27.91 -79.66 15.54
CA HIS A 2 28.18 -78.22 15.41
C HIS A 2 28.16 -77.55 16.80
N SER A 3 28.80 -76.38 16.93
CA SER A 3 28.77 -75.58 18.17
C SER A 3 27.46 -74.81 18.33
N LEU A 4 26.99 -74.70 19.57
CA LEU A 4 25.83 -73.89 19.94
C LEU A 4 26.25 -72.41 20.08
N PHE A 5 25.76 -71.52 19.22
CA PHE A 5 25.95 -70.07 19.38
C PHE A 5 24.75 -69.47 20.12
N LEU A 6 24.95 -69.02 21.37
CA LEU A 6 24.02 -68.11 22.02
C LEU A 6 24.24 -66.70 21.47
N VAL A 7 23.18 -66.08 20.95
CA VAL A 7 23.17 -64.65 20.62
C VAL A 7 22.57 -63.89 21.80
N PHE A 8 23.41 -63.14 22.52
CA PHE A 8 22.94 -62.13 23.47
C PHE A 8 22.52 -60.86 22.71
N VAL A 9 21.24 -60.50 22.78
CA VAL A 9 20.75 -59.20 22.31
C VAL A 9 20.94 -58.19 23.44
N LEU A 10 21.85 -57.23 23.23
CA LEU A 10 22.07 -56.13 24.17
C LEU A 10 21.00 -55.05 23.95
N VAL A 11 20.08 -54.88 24.91
CA VAL A 11 19.13 -53.76 24.88
C VAL A 11 19.82 -52.52 25.43
N ALA A 12 20.21 -51.61 24.55
CA ALA A 12 20.75 -50.31 24.94
C ALA A 12 19.62 -49.41 25.47
N ALA A 13 19.77 -48.90 26.69
CA ALA A 13 18.84 -47.94 27.26
C ALA A 13 18.98 -46.57 26.58
N VAL A 14 17.89 -46.07 25.99
CA VAL A 14 17.84 -44.72 25.40
C VAL A 14 17.74 -43.70 26.52
N THR A 15 18.75 -42.85 26.68
CA THR A 15 18.70 -41.71 27.59
C THR A 15 17.84 -40.59 27.00
N PRO A 16 16.99 -39.91 27.80
CA PRO A 16 16.21 -38.78 27.32
C PRO A 16 17.13 -37.58 27.05
N ILE A 17 17.08 -37.05 25.84
CA ILE A 17 17.76 -35.81 25.47
C ILE A 17 17.08 -34.66 26.24
N PRO A 18 17.81 -33.81 26.97
CA PRO A 18 17.21 -32.66 27.63
C PRO A 18 16.68 -31.68 26.57
N LEU A 19 15.39 -31.33 26.65
CA LEU A 19 14.85 -30.25 25.83
C LEU A 19 15.55 -28.94 26.21
N SER A 20 16.27 -28.36 25.26
CA SER A 20 16.74 -26.97 25.37
C SER A 20 15.54 -26.05 25.57
N PRO A 21 15.59 -25.08 26.51
CA PRO A 21 14.51 -24.12 26.66
C PRO A 21 14.35 -23.33 25.36
N THR A 22 13.11 -23.27 24.86
CA THR A 22 12.77 -22.48 23.68
C THR A 22 13.17 -21.02 23.94
N PRO A 23 13.93 -20.36 23.05
CA PRO A 23 14.20 -18.94 23.22
C PRO A 23 12.87 -18.21 23.26
N ALA A 24 12.62 -17.45 24.34
CA ALA A 24 11.52 -16.51 24.36
C ALA A 24 11.66 -15.60 23.13
N LYS A 25 10.60 -15.47 22.32
CA LYS A 25 10.60 -14.52 21.21
C LYS A 25 10.97 -13.16 21.78
N ALA A 26 12.14 -12.66 21.44
CA ALA A 26 12.50 -11.29 21.75
C ALA A 26 11.39 -10.41 21.17
N HIS A 27 10.85 -9.51 21.99
CA HIS A 27 10.03 -8.42 21.47
C HIS A 27 10.97 -7.54 20.66
N THR A 28 11.07 -7.81 19.35
CA THR A 28 11.65 -6.89 18.38
C THR A 28 10.88 -5.59 18.52
N VAL A 29 11.55 -4.57 19.07
CA VAL A 29 11.04 -3.20 19.05
C VAL A 29 10.71 -2.89 17.59
N ALA A 30 9.46 -2.53 17.32
CA ALA A 30 9.04 -2.23 15.97
C ALA A 30 9.92 -1.12 15.40
N GLN A 31 10.47 -1.34 14.20
CA GLN A 31 11.29 -0.35 13.53
C GLN A 31 10.45 0.92 13.32
N SER A 32 10.92 2.05 13.82
CA SER A 32 10.31 3.35 13.58
C SER A 32 10.53 3.80 12.13
N PHE A 33 9.52 4.39 11.52
CA PHE A 33 9.63 5.03 10.20
C PHE A 33 9.66 6.55 10.33
N PRO A 34 10.27 7.28 9.39
CA PRO A 34 10.23 8.75 9.38
C PRO A 34 8.79 9.29 9.46
N GLY A 35 7.85 8.61 8.81
CA GLY A 35 6.44 8.97 8.73
C GLY A 35 5.60 8.66 9.97
N ASP A 36 6.18 8.15 11.06
CA ASP A 36 5.43 7.78 12.26
C ASP A 36 4.69 9.01 12.85
N GLY A 37 5.33 10.19 12.87
CA GLY A 37 4.69 11.44 13.32
C GLY A 37 3.55 11.90 12.40
N PHE A 38 3.78 11.82 11.08
CA PHE A 38 2.76 12.11 10.07
C PHE A 38 1.53 11.20 10.19
N LEU A 39 1.72 9.89 10.38
CA LEU A 39 0.62 8.94 10.56
C LEU A 39 -0.14 9.16 11.86
N CYS A 40 0.57 9.42 12.98
CA CYS A 40 -0.07 9.79 14.25
C CYS A 40 -0.99 11.00 14.08
N ALA A 41 -0.52 12.07 13.42
CA ALA A 41 -1.30 13.28 13.15
C ALA A 41 -2.57 13.02 12.29
N LEU A 42 -2.55 12.01 11.41
CA LEU A 42 -3.73 11.58 10.64
C LEU A 42 -4.73 10.73 11.44
N THR A 43 -4.41 10.35 12.68
CA THR A 43 -5.31 9.63 13.60
C THR A 43 -5.85 10.51 14.73
N GLU A 44 -5.48 11.78 14.77
CA GLU A 44 -5.98 12.72 15.77
C GLU A 44 -7.47 13.04 15.58
N SER A 45 -8.13 13.48 16.66
CA SER A 45 -9.57 13.79 16.66
C SER A 45 -9.96 15.05 15.88
N TYR A 46 -8.98 15.78 15.34
CA TYR A 46 -9.16 16.94 14.45
C TYR A 46 -8.29 16.78 13.22
N ALA A 47 -8.74 17.30 12.07
CA ALA A 47 -7.93 17.28 10.85
C ALA A 47 -6.65 18.12 11.04
N PRO A 48 -5.45 17.58 10.78
CA PRO A 48 -4.22 18.35 10.92
C PRO A 48 -4.11 19.38 9.78
N LYS A 49 -3.36 20.47 10.01
CA LYS A 49 -3.27 21.63 9.08
C LYS A 49 -2.89 21.28 7.63
N PHE A 50 -2.21 20.16 7.43
CA PHE A 50 -1.73 19.68 6.14
C PHE A 50 -2.69 18.70 5.44
N ALA A 51 -3.80 18.29 6.07
CA ALA A 51 -4.71 17.28 5.53
C ALA A 51 -6.17 17.74 5.52
N GLN A 52 -6.88 17.42 4.45
CA GLN A 52 -8.34 17.57 4.36
C GLN A 52 -8.98 16.18 4.35
N SER A 53 -9.94 15.94 5.25
CA SER A 53 -10.66 14.67 5.28
C SER A 53 -11.56 14.52 4.05
N ILE A 54 -11.48 13.36 3.40
CA ILE A 54 -12.44 12.91 2.39
C ILE A 54 -13.44 11.99 3.11
N PRO A 55 -14.74 12.31 3.17
CA PRO A 55 -15.72 11.47 3.84
C PRO A 55 -15.81 10.08 3.19
N LEU A 56 -15.61 9.05 4.01
CA LEU A 56 -15.90 7.66 3.63
C LEU A 56 -17.31 7.29 4.07
N ALA A 57 -18.03 6.53 3.24
CA ALA A 57 -19.29 5.91 3.65
C ALA A 57 -19.01 4.83 4.73
N GLU A 58 -19.93 4.66 5.67
CA GLU A 58 -19.80 3.60 6.69
C GLU A 58 -19.73 2.22 6.05
N SER A 59 -18.63 1.52 6.29
CA SER A 59 -18.44 0.15 5.82
C SER A 59 -19.40 -0.81 6.55
N ALA A 60 -20.16 -1.59 5.78
CA ALA A 60 -20.96 -2.68 6.29
C ALA A 60 -20.11 -3.65 7.15
N THR A 61 -20.72 -4.30 8.14
CA THR A 61 -20.00 -5.11 9.14
C THR A 61 -19.11 -6.21 8.53
N ALA A 62 -19.51 -6.79 7.38
CA ALA A 62 -18.68 -7.73 6.64
C ALA A 62 -17.42 -7.07 6.05
N ALA A 63 -17.55 -5.89 5.44
CA ALA A 63 -16.43 -5.13 4.90
C ALA A 63 -15.46 -4.69 6.02
N ARG A 64 -15.96 -4.18 7.15
CA ARG A 64 -15.12 -3.85 8.32
C ARG A 64 -14.31 -5.05 8.81
N ARG A 65 -14.94 -6.23 8.93
CA ARG A 65 -14.23 -7.46 9.30
C ARG A 65 -13.14 -7.84 8.29
N ASN A 66 -13.42 -7.71 6.99
CA ASN A 66 -12.45 -8.02 5.94
C ASN A 66 -11.28 -7.03 5.91
N LEU A 67 -11.54 -5.74 6.16
CA LEU A 67 -10.54 -4.69 6.30
C LEU A 67 -9.63 -4.93 7.52
N ALA A 68 -10.19 -5.31 8.67
CA ALA A 68 -9.42 -5.70 9.86
C ALA A 68 -8.53 -6.95 9.60
N LEU A 69 -9.07 -7.96 8.91
CA LEU A 69 -8.29 -9.14 8.50
C LEU A 69 -7.17 -8.79 7.51
N PHE A 70 -7.46 -7.92 6.55
CA PHE A 70 -6.47 -7.39 5.60
C PHE A 70 -5.36 -6.61 6.31
N ARG A 71 -5.70 -5.72 7.23
CA ARG A 71 -4.74 -4.97 8.04
C ARG A 71 -3.80 -5.91 8.81
N ASN A 72 -4.35 -6.90 9.51
CA ASN A 72 -3.56 -7.87 10.28
C ASN A 72 -2.67 -8.74 9.38
N ALA A 73 -3.14 -9.18 8.21
CA ALA A 73 -2.34 -9.92 7.24
C ALA A 73 -1.17 -9.07 6.71
N THR A 74 -1.47 -7.83 6.30
CA THR A 74 -0.50 -6.86 5.76
C THR A 74 0.58 -6.47 6.78
N LEU A 75 0.21 -6.20 8.04
CA LEU A 75 1.16 -5.92 9.13
C LEU A 75 2.06 -7.11 9.48
N SER A 76 1.59 -8.35 9.28
CA SER A 76 2.41 -9.53 9.54
C SER A 76 3.53 -9.73 8.50
N LEU A 77 3.49 -8.96 7.39
CA LEU A 77 4.30 -9.12 6.17
C LEU A 77 4.27 -10.55 5.57
N ASN A 78 3.44 -11.45 6.09
CA ASN A 78 3.38 -12.83 5.68
C ASN A 78 2.31 -13.05 4.61
N LEU A 79 2.51 -12.39 3.45
CA LEU A 79 1.69 -12.59 2.26
C LEU A 79 1.94 -13.94 1.55
N THR A 80 2.82 -14.78 2.09
CA THR A 80 3.33 -16.01 1.44
C THR A 80 2.35 -17.20 1.46
N HIS A 81 1.15 -17.02 1.98
CA HIS A 81 0.07 -18.01 1.94
C HIS A 81 -1.13 -17.37 1.24
N PRO A 82 -1.89 -18.13 0.41
CA PRO A 82 -2.86 -17.57 -0.53
C PRO A 82 -3.82 -16.65 0.21
N VAL A 83 -3.59 -15.36 0.03
CA VAL A 83 -4.35 -14.31 0.68
C VAL A 83 -5.78 -14.52 0.19
N ARG A 84 -6.74 -14.76 1.08
CA ARG A 84 -8.16 -14.99 0.72
C ARG A 84 -8.82 -13.79 0.01
N PHE A 85 -8.03 -12.76 -0.29
CA PHE A 85 -8.40 -11.59 -1.02
C PHE A 85 -7.88 -11.59 -2.48
N LEU A 86 -6.99 -12.50 -2.88
CA LEU A 86 -6.36 -12.53 -4.20
C LEU A 86 -6.67 -13.83 -4.96
N ASP A 87 -6.74 -13.77 -6.28
CA ASP A 87 -7.00 -14.91 -7.16
C ASP A 87 -5.79 -15.20 -8.06
N ASP A 88 -4.80 -15.91 -7.51
CA ASP A 88 -3.57 -16.30 -8.21
C ASP A 88 -3.81 -17.32 -9.34
N SER A 89 -5.00 -17.92 -9.40
CA SER A 89 -5.42 -18.80 -10.51
C SER A 89 -5.77 -18.01 -11.78
N ARG A 90 -6.08 -16.72 -11.66
CA ARG A 90 -6.40 -15.82 -12.79
C ARG A 90 -5.22 -14.91 -13.10
N GLY A 91 -4.54 -15.18 -14.22
CA GLY A 91 -3.58 -14.23 -14.78
C GLY A 91 -4.29 -12.96 -15.24
N PHE A 92 -3.93 -11.81 -14.66
CA PHE A 92 -4.45 -10.50 -15.04
C PHE A 92 -3.37 -9.68 -15.74
N LEU A 93 -3.69 -9.21 -16.95
CA LEU A 93 -2.80 -8.36 -17.75
C LEU A 93 -3.29 -6.91 -17.66
N TYR A 94 -2.61 -6.09 -16.88
CA TYR A 94 -2.90 -4.66 -16.85
C TYR A 94 -2.48 -3.99 -18.17
N PRO A 95 -3.18 -2.93 -18.65
CA PRO A 95 -2.94 -2.41 -19.98
C PRO A 95 -1.52 -1.87 -20.13
N VAL A 96 -0.85 -2.31 -21.19
CA VAL A 96 0.47 -1.78 -21.55
C VAL A 96 0.28 -0.74 -22.65
N PHE A 97 0.57 0.52 -22.30
CA PHE A 97 0.46 1.65 -23.20
C PHE A 97 1.74 1.74 -24.05
N ASP A 98 1.75 0.97 -25.14
CA ASP A 98 2.90 0.83 -26.03
C ASP A 98 3.11 2.07 -26.91
N GLN A 99 4.00 2.98 -26.47
CA GLN A 99 4.63 4.03 -27.29
C GLN A 99 6.07 4.43 -26.85
N LYS A 100 7.05 3.58 -26.47
CA LYS A 100 7.15 2.12 -26.39
C LYS A 100 8.20 1.76 -25.31
N ARG A 101 7.86 1.30 -24.11
CA ARG A 101 6.54 1.04 -23.50
C ARG A 101 6.50 1.74 -22.14
N CYS A 102 5.37 2.35 -21.80
CA CYS A 102 5.04 2.60 -20.40
C CYS A 102 4.38 1.34 -19.84
N GLN A 103 4.79 0.90 -18.65
CA GLN A 103 4.05 -0.07 -17.87
C GLN A 103 3.52 0.67 -16.64
N LEU A 104 2.20 0.76 -16.49
CA LEU A 104 1.60 1.38 -15.30
C LEU A 104 1.77 0.54 -14.03
N GLY A 105 2.24 -0.70 -14.16
CA GLY A 105 2.65 -1.52 -13.04
C GLY A 105 4.10 -1.99 -13.13
N LYS A 106 4.76 -2.03 -11.98
CA LYS A 106 6.20 -2.32 -11.83
C LYS A 106 6.59 -3.72 -12.28
N ASP A 107 5.68 -4.68 -12.12
CA ASP A 107 5.78 -6.02 -12.69
C ASP A 107 4.47 -6.38 -13.41
N ALA A 108 4.30 -5.86 -14.63
CA ALA A 108 3.07 -6.05 -15.43
C ALA A 108 2.74 -7.52 -15.76
N ASN A 109 3.60 -8.48 -15.43
CA ASN A 109 3.39 -9.92 -15.58
C ASN A 109 3.03 -10.64 -14.28
N LYS A 110 3.08 -9.97 -13.12
CA LYS A 110 2.73 -10.53 -11.80
C LYS A 110 1.62 -9.76 -11.09
N ILE A 111 0.73 -9.12 -11.85
CA ILE A 111 -0.44 -8.46 -11.29
C ILE A 111 -1.52 -9.52 -11.06
N ILE A 112 -1.95 -9.65 -9.81
CA ILE A 112 -2.96 -10.60 -9.35
C ILE A 112 -4.26 -9.81 -9.07
N PRO A 113 -5.42 -10.23 -9.59
CA PRO A 113 -6.68 -9.55 -9.31
C PRO A 113 -7.15 -9.85 -7.88
N PHE A 114 -7.87 -8.91 -7.26
CA PHE A 114 -8.63 -9.23 -6.05
C PHE A 114 -9.74 -10.24 -6.36
N LEU A 115 -10.05 -11.13 -5.41
CA LEU A 115 -11.21 -12.04 -5.48
C LEU A 115 -12.51 -11.22 -5.41
N PRO A 116 -13.38 -11.20 -6.44
CA PRO A 116 -14.57 -10.34 -6.47
C PRO A 116 -15.57 -10.60 -5.31
N SER A 117 -15.54 -11.79 -4.73
CA SER A 117 -16.42 -12.21 -3.63
C SER A 117 -16.04 -11.63 -2.25
N ASN A 118 -14.89 -10.96 -2.12
CA ASN A 118 -14.30 -10.64 -0.83
C ASN A 118 -14.66 -9.26 -0.26
N THR A 119 -15.43 -8.42 -0.98
CA THR A 119 -15.75 -7.00 -0.71
C THR A 119 -14.57 -6.01 -0.66
N LEU A 120 -13.34 -6.47 -0.44
CA LEU A 120 -12.13 -5.66 -0.35
C LEU A 120 -11.67 -5.13 -1.72
N GLY A 121 -11.78 -5.92 -2.78
CA GLY A 121 -11.54 -5.46 -4.15
C GLY A 121 -12.46 -4.29 -4.50
N THR A 122 -13.78 -4.52 -4.39
CA THR A 122 -14.82 -3.50 -4.59
C THR A 122 -14.64 -2.28 -3.67
N TYR A 123 -14.15 -2.46 -2.43
CA TYR A 123 -13.87 -1.34 -1.53
C TYR A 123 -12.80 -0.40 -2.11
N PHE A 124 -11.66 -0.94 -2.56
CA PHE A 124 -10.60 -0.15 -3.16
C PHE A 124 -10.97 0.40 -4.55
N GLU A 125 -11.72 -0.35 -5.37
CA GLU A 125 -12.32 0.14 -6.63
C GLU A 125 -13.20 1.37 -6.37
N ASN A 126 -14.05 1.31 -5.33
CA ASN A 126 -14.88 2.43 -4.93
C ASN A 126 -14.07 3.64 -4.47
N LEU A 127 -12.90 3.46 -3.81
CA LEU A 127 -12.02 4.59 -3.46
C LEU A 127 -11.51 5.30 -4.73
N PHE A 128 -10.99 4.53 -5.70
CA PHE A 128 -10.55 5.07 -6.99
C PHE A 128 -11.67 5.82 -7.73
N GLN A 129 -12.89 5.28 -7.76
CA GLN A 129 -14.04 5.93 -8.41
C GLN A 129 -14.54 7.16 -7.64
N MET A 130 -14.48 7.14 -6.30
CA MET A 130 -14.98 8.21 -5.44
C MET A 130 -14.10 9.46 -5.47
N ILE A 131 -12.78 9.32 -5.37
CA ILE A 131 -11.84 10.46 -5.24
C ILE A 131 -12.06 11.55 -6.30
N PRO A 132 -12.17 11.26 -7.62
CA PRO A 132 -12.49 12.24 -8.66
C PRO A 132 -13.78 13.04 -8.41
N THR A 133 -14.81 12.37 -7.90
CA THR A 133 -16.12 13.00 -7.64
C THR A 133 -16.06 13.97 -6.46
N TRP A 134 -15.24 13.66 -5.45
CA TRP A 134 -15.10 14.50 -4.27
C TRP A 134 -14.26 15.77 -4.52
N VAL A 135 -13.22 15.68 -5.35
CA VAL A 135 -12.43 16.86 -5.75
C VAL A 135 -13.04 17.65 -6.92
N ASN A 136 -14.30 17.40 -7.27
CA ASN A 136 -15.04 18.13 -8.31
C ASN A 136 -14.29 18.23 -9.66
N GLY A 137 -13.68 17.12 -10.10
CA GLY A 137 -13.00 17.03 -11.41
C GLY A 137 -11.56 17.58 -11.47
N GLU A 138 -10.97 18.03 -10.36
CA GLU A 138 -9.53 18.36 -10.27
C GLU A 138 -8.64 17.11 -10.48
N ILE A 139 -9.18 15.92 -10.19
CA ILE A 139 -8.57 14.61 -10.41
C ILE A 139 -9.50 13.78 -11.29
N SER A 140 -8.90 12.99 -12.17
CA SER A 140 -9.55 12.07 -13.11
C SER A 140 -8.98 10.66 -12.96
N LEU A 141 -9.75 9.62 -13.30
CA LEU A 141 -9.19 8.28 -13.48
C LEU A 141 -8.65 8.13 -14.91
N SER A 142 -7.33 8.19 -15.07
CA SER A 142 -6.68 8.00 -16.36
C SER A 142 -5.27 7.42 -16.21
N ARG A 143 -4.66 6.96 -17.30
CA ARG A 143 -3.26 6.49 -17.29
C ARG A 143 -2.19 7.53 -16.87
N PHE A 144 -2.61 8.77 -16.63
CA PHE A 144 -1.76 9.89 -16.20
C PHE A 144 -2.11 10.39 -14.79
N ASP A 145 -3.21 9.91 -14.21
CA ASP A 145 -3.88 10.53 -13.07
C ASP A 145 -4.67 9.47 -12.29
N LEU A 146 -4.33 9.27 -11.01
CA LEU A 146 -5.03 8.40 -10.07
C LEU A 146 -5.29 6.95 -10.56
N PHE A 147 -4.40 6.37 -11.37
CA PHE A 147 -4.54 4.96 -11.80
C PHE A 147 -3.94 3.94 -10.82
N HIS A 148 -3.25 4.39 -9.78
CA HIS A 148 -2.56 3.52 -8.84
C HIS A 148 -2.49 4.10 -7.42
N GLY A 149 -2.11 3.24 -6.47
CA GLY A 149 -1.66 3.65 -5.15
C GLY A 149 -0.80 2.56 -4.51
N HIS A 150 0.09 2.96 -3.60
CA HIS A 150 1.07 2.09 -2.97
C HIS A 150 0.63 1.70 -1.55
N LEU A 151 0.49 0.39 -1.31
CA LEU A 151 0.18 -0.20 -0.02
C LEU A 151 1.42 -0.23 0.87
N PHE A 152 1.32 0.37 2.05
CA PHE A 152 2.35 0.30 3.09
C PHE A 152 1.81 -0.36 4.38
N ALA A 153 2.71 -1.03 5.09
CA ALA A 153 2.49 -1.58 6.43
C ALA A 153 3.45 -0.92 7.41
N ASN A 154 2.91 -0.32 8.47
CA ASN A 154 3.70 0.30 9.53
C ASN A 154 3.47 -0.42 10.87
N PRO A 155 4.40 -1.30 11.30
CA PRO A 155 4.32 -1.97 12.59
C PRO A 155 4.51 -1.08 13.83
N SER A 156 5.19 0.08 13.75
CA SER A 156 5.41 0.96 14.91
C SER A 156 4.16 1.75 15.28
N THR A 157 3.44 2.28 14.29
CA THR A 157 2.12 2.92 14.45
C THR A 157 0.95 1.94 14.31
N ASN A 158 1.23 0.65 14.07
CA ASN A 158 0.24 -0.42 13.93
C ASN A 158 -0.82 -0.14 12.83
N THR A 159 -0.41 0.61 11.79
CA THR A 159 -1.25 1.18 10.74
C THR A 159 -0.95 0.55 9.38
N VAL A 160 -1.98 0.36 8.57
CA VAL A 160 -1.85 0.02 7.13
C VAL A 160 -2.48 1.13 6.33
N GLY A 161 -1.91 1.47 5.18
CA GLY A 161 -2.49 2.50 4.33
C GLY A 161 -2.13 2.37 2.87
N VAL A 162 -2.80 3.15 2.04
CA VAL A 162 -2.53 3.26 0.60
C VAL A 162 -2.29 4.72 0.28
N VAL A 163 -1.13 5.03 -0.30
CA VAL A 163 -0.83 6.35 -0.87
C VAL A 163 -1.24 6.33 -2.34
N PHE A 164 -2.29 7.06 -2.69
CA PHE A 164 -2.70 7.28 -4.07
C PHE A 164 -2.05 8.54 -4.63
N HIS A 165 -1.61 8.47 -5.89
CA HIS A 165 -1.00 9.59 -6.60
C HIS A 165 -1.90 10.06 -7.74
N SER A 166 -2.49 11.24 -7.56
CA SER A 166 -3.10 11.99 -8.67
C SER A 166 -2.04 12.81 -9.42
N GLN A 167 -2.37 13.25 -10.63
CA GLN A 167 -1.51 14.08 -11.48
C GLN A 167 -0.10 13.47 -11.63
N GLU A 168 -0.04 12.15 -11.82
CA GLU A 168 1.21 11.36 -11.79
C GLU A 168 2.16 11.70 -12.93
N TYR A 169 1.62 11.94 -14.12
CA TYR A 169 2.41 12.32 -15.28
C TYR A 169 1.91 13.63 -15.87
N PRO A 170 2.22 14.80 -15.28
CA PRO A 170 1.94 16.10 -15.89
C PRO A 170 2.67 16.22 -17.23
N ALA A 171 2.02 16.83 -18.22
CA ALA A 171 2.59 17.03 -19.55
C ALA A 171 3.85 17.90 -19.49
N GLU A 172 4.87 17.52 -20.26
CA GLU A 172 6.12 18.30 -20.39
C GLU A 172 5.82 19.67 -21.01
N ASN A 173 6.24 20.74 -20.34
CA ASN A 173 6.03 22.12 -20.76
C ASN A 173 7.27 22.95 -20.38
N SER A 174 7.89 23.63 -21.35
CA SER A 174 9.14 24.37 -21.12
C SER A 174 9.05 25.47 -20.05
N ASP A 175 7.85 26.00 -19.83
CA ASP A 175 7.63 27.22 -19.07
C ASP A 175 7.08 26.91 -17.67
N THR A 176 6.28 25.85 -17.53
CA THR A 176 5.64 25.46 -16.25
C THR A 176 6.09 24.12 -15.68
N PHE A 177 6.55 23.18 -16.51
CA PHE A 177 6.97 21.84 -16.07
C PHE A 177 8.01 21.21 -17.01
N PRO A 178 9.27 21.71 -16.99
CA PRO A 178 10.32 21.30 -17.93
C PRO A 178 10.98 19.96 -17.54
N PHE A 179 10.16 18.97 -17.16
CA PHE A 179 10.61 17.67 -16.65
C PHE A 179 10.11 16.54 -17.55
N ASN A 180 11.04 15.77 -18.10
CA ASN A 180 10.74 14.59 -18.91
C ASN A 180 10.63 13.34 -18.00
N LEU A 181 9.41 12.83 -17.85
CA LEU A 181 9.08 11.62 -17.07
C LEU A 181 8.99 10.36 -17.96
N GLY A 182 9.58 10.41 -19.15
CA GLY A 182 9.72 9.26 -20.04
C GLY A 182 8.41 8.77 -20.68
N PHE A 183 8.28 7.45 -20.87
CA PHE A 183 7.22 6.88 -21.68
C PHE A 183 5.80 7.08 -21.12
N CYS A 184 5.64 7.21 -19.80
CA CYS A 184 4.32 7.30 -19.18
C CYS A 184 3.68 8.69 -19.30
N GLN A 185 4.50 9.73 -19.45
CA GLN A 185 4.07 11.11 -19.74
C GLN A 185 3.66 11.36 -21.19
N ARG A 186 4.03 10.48 -22.13
CA ARG A 186 3.77 10.69 -23.57
C ARG A 186 2.28 10.85 -23.86
N ASN A 187 1.93 11.97 -24.48
CA ASN A 187 0.56 12.41 -24.79
C ASN A 187 -0.30 12.64 -23.54
N SER A 188 0.30 13.00 -22.39
CA SER A 188 -0.46 13.46 -21.23
C SER A 188 -1.22 14.74 -21.54
N ASN A 189 -2.44 14.81 -21.01
CA ASN A 189 -3.30 16.00 -20.99
C ASN A 189 -3.32 16.68 -19.61
N VAL A 190 -2.61 16.12 -18.63
CA VAL A 190 -2.52 16.67 -17.27
C VAL A 190 -1.66 17.94 -17.32
N THR A 191 -2.26 19.10 -17.02
CA THR A 191 -1.53 20.37 -17.01
C THR A 191 -0.94 20.61 -15.63
N PHE A 192 0.36 20.90 -15.53
CA PHE A 192 0.97 21.23 -14.25
C PHE A 192 0.41 22.56 -13.71
N ALA A 193 -0.17 22.49 -12.51
CA ALA A 193 -0.54 23.64 -11.69
C ALA A 193 -0.03 23.39 -10.27
N ASP A 194 0.80 24.30 -9.76
CA ASP A 194 1.51 24.15 -8.50
C ASP A 194 0.57 23.93 -7.30
N ASP A 195 -0.52 24.70 -7.21
CA ASP A 195 -1.52 24.60 -6.15
C ASP A 195 -2.34 23.30 -6.18
N VAL A 196 -2.45 22.66 -7.34
CA VAL A 196 -3.04 21.33 -7.53
C VAL A 196 -2.02 20.24 -7.14
N MET A 197 -0.79 20.34 -7.65
CA MET A 197 0.29 19.37 -7.42
C MET A 197 0.66 19.25 -5.95
N ARG A 198 0.64 20.36 -5.20
CA ARG A 198 0.79 20.37 -3.73
C ARG A 198 -0.20 19.44 -3.02
N LYS A 199 -1.38 19.21 -3.60
CA LYS A 199 -2.49 18.41 -3.04
C LYS A 199 -2.68 17.06 -3.73
N ARG A 200 -1.65 16.55 -4.41
CA ARG A 200 -1.75 15.37 -5.30
C ARG A 200 -1.81 14.01 -4.60
N ASN A 201 -1.36 13.93 -3.35
CA ASN A 201 -1.35 12.68 -2.60
C ASN A 201 -2.66 12.55 -1.81
N ILE A 202 -3.28 11.38 -1.94
CA ILE A 202 -4.41 10.98 -1.11
C ILE A 202 -3.95 9.77 -0.30
N VAL A 203 -4.09 9.82 1.02
CA VAL A 203 -3.67 8.76 1.93
C VAL A 203 -4.92 8.13 2.54
N TRP A 204 -5.16 6.87 2.21
CA TRP A 204 -6.08 6.02 2.96
C TRP A 204 -5.33 5.33 4.09
N THR A 205 -5.94 5.20 5.27
CA THR A 205 -5.41 4.40 6.38
C THR A 205 -6.48 3.52 7.01
N ILE A 206 -6.03 2.45 7.65
CA ILE A 206 -6.74 1.72 8.69
C ILE A 206 -5.83 1.59 9.92
N ASP A 207 -6.32 2.09 11.06
CA ASP A 207 -5.57 2.20 12.32
C ASP A 207 -5.70 0.97 13.23
N SER A 208 -5.10 1.04 14.42
CA SER A 208 -5.17 -0.02 15.43
C SER A 208 -6.55 -0.30 16.03
N ASN A 209 -7.54 0.58 15.81
CA ASN A 209 -8.93 0.43 16.21
C ASN A 209 -9.81 -0.07 15.05
N ASP A 210 -9.19 -0.46 13.93
CA ASP A 210 -9.81 -0.77 12.64
C ASP A 210 -10.66 0.40 12.08
N HIS A 211 -10.35 1.64 12.47
CA HIS A 211 -10.96 2.85 11.90
C HIS A 211 -10.30 3.18 10.56
N THR A 212 -11.14 3.36 9.53
CA THR A 212 -10.68 3.76 8.19
C THR A 212 -10.82 5.26 7.97
N SER A 213 -9.76 5.89 7.48
CA SER A 213 -9.75 7.32 7.12
C SER A 213 -9.23 7.53 5.70
N LEU A 214 -9.64 8.63 5.06
CA LEU A 214 -9.14 9.05 3.75
C LEU A 214 -8.82 10.55 3.80
N TRP A 215 -7.61 10.90 3.39
CA TRP A 215 -7.04 12.24 3.58
C TRP A 215 -6.41 12.76 2.30
N ARG A 216 -6.79 13.96 1.85
CA ARG A 216 -6.07 14.70 0.81
C ARG A 216 -4.97 15.53 1.46
N ILE A 217 -3.72 15.30 1.07
CA ILE A 217 -2.52 15.83 1.73
C ILE A 217 -1.97 17.02 0.95
N ASN A 218 -1.84 18.18 1.61
CA ASN A 218 -1.16 19.36 1.10
C ASN A 218 0.31 19.39 1.56
N MET A 219 1.19 18.96 0.67
CA MET A 219 2.63 18.78 0.91
C MET A 219 3.42 20.08 1.08
N ALA A 220 2.86 21.24 0.74
CA ALA A 220 3.55 22.53 0.91
C ALA A 220 3.32 23.18 2.28
N ILE A 221 2.49 22.60 3.14
CA ILE A 221 2.27 23.13 4.49
C ILE A 221 3.53 22.93 5.34
N ARG A 222 3.85 23.93 6.14
CA ARG A 222 4.78 23.82 7.28
C ARG A 222 3.96 23.84 8.55
N THR A 223 4.04 22.77 9.32
CA THR A 223 3.26 22.53 10.53
C THR A 223 3.92 23.15 11.75
N GLY A 224 5.27 23.23 11.73
CA GLY A 224 6.10 23.54 12.89
C GLY A 224 6.49 22.31 13.72
N ASP A 225 6.06 21.11 13.32
CA ASP A 225 6.54 19.83 13.84
C ASP A 225 7.52 19.23 12.84
N ASN A 226 8.79 19.07 13.26
CA ASN A 226 9.84 18.53 12.40
C ASN A 226 9.54 17.09 11.93
N ALA A 227 8.90 16.26 12.77
CA ALA A 227 8.59 14.86 12.41
C ALA A 227 7.51 14.76 11.32
N VAL A 228 6.73 15.81 11.12
CA VAL A 228 5.76 15.94 10.02
C VAL A 228 6.38 16.71 8.85
N ASP A 229 7.09 17.80 9.12
CA ASP A 229 7.68 18.68 8.10
C ASP A 229 8.86 18.03 7.34
N GLU A 230 9.48 16.96 7.88
CA GLU A 230 10.42 16.09 7.15
C GLU A 230 9.74 15.20 6.09
N ILE A 231 8.44 14.92 6.24
CA ILE A 231 7.62 14.15 5.30
C ILE A 231 6.96 15.06 4.25
N LEU A 232 6.64 16.30 4.63
CA LEU A 232 6.03 17.30 3.76
C LEU A 232 7.09 18.06 2.93
N GLY A 233 6.83 18.23 1.64
CA GLY A 233 7.68 19.01 0.73
C GLY A 233 7.79 18.32 -0.62
N GLY A 234 9.01 18.28 -1.17
CA GLY A 234 9.28 17.61 -2.45
C GLY A 234 9.01 18.45 -3.69
N GLU A 235 9.15 19.78 -3.62
CA GLU A 235 9.04 20.68 -4.78
C GLU A 235 9.94 20.22 -5.96
N PRO A 236 9.46 20.27 -7.22
CA PRO A 236 8.12 20.68 -7.67
C PRO A 236 7.10 19.52 -7.76
N PHE A 237 7.52 18.27 -7.51
CA PHE A 237 6.69 17.09 -7.73
C PHE A 237 5.71 16.80 -6.60
N TYR A 238 6.04 17.21 -5.38
CA TYR A 238 5.27 16.96 -4.16
C TYR A 238 4.88 15.49 -3.94
N THR A 239 5.71 14.53 -4.37
CA THR A 239 5.43 13.10 -4.19
C THR A 239 5.64 12.68 -2.74
N LEU A 240 4.62 12.07 -2.12
CA LEU A 240 4.74 11.43 -0.82
C LEU A 240 5.24 9.99 -0.99
N TYR A 241 6.49 9.72 -0.64
CA TYR A 241 7.05 8.37 -0.71
C TYR A 241 6.47 7.48 0.40
N GLU A 242 5.80 6.41 0.00
CA GLU A 242 5.17 5.41 0.86
C GLU A 242 6.18 4.66 1.74
N GLY A 243 7.42 4.51 1.26
CA GLY A 243 8.52 3.91 2.03
C GLY A 243 8.94 4.73 3.26
N SER A 244 8.59 6.02 3.30
CA SER A 244 8.72 6.85 4.50
C SER A 244 7.63 6.54 5.53
N LEU A 245 6.49 6.00 5.10
CA LEU A 245 5.33 5.69 5.95
C LEU A 245 5.35 4.27 6.49
N GLY A 246 6.10 3.33 5.90
CA GLY A 246 6.14 1.94 6.34
C GLY A 246 6.94 1.04 5.39
N HIS A 247 6.88 -0.27 5.63
CA HIS A 247 7.30 -1.26 4.64
C HIS A 247 6.35 -1.19 3.43
N VAL A 248 6.90 -1.07 2.23
CA VAL A 248 6.10 -1.13 1.00
C VAL A 248 5.74 -2.57 0.70
N VAL A 249 4.46 -2.86 0.56
CA VAL A 249 3.92 -4.23 0.50
C VAL A 249 3.41 -4.59 -0.89
N ALA A 250 2.75 -3.65 -1.56
CA ALA A 250 2.18 -3.86 -2.87
C ALA A 250 1.86 -2.54 -3.57
N ASP A 251 1.65 -2.60 -4.88
CA ASP A 251 0.93 -1.56 -5.62
C ASP A 251 -0.48 -2.06 -5.95
N LEU A 252 -1.46 -1.16 -5.89
CA LEU A 252 -2.83 -1.34 -6.40
C LEU A 252 -2.97 -0.58 -7.72
N TYR A 253 -3.62 -1.16 -8.72
CA TYR A 253 -3.81 -0.56 -10.04
C TYR A 253 -5.26 -0.62 -10.49
N TYR A 254 -5.84 0.54 -10.82
CA TYR A 254 -7.21 0.65 -11.31
C TYR A 254 -7.36 1.64 -12.47
N LEU A 255 -8.13 1.26 -13.47
CA LEU A 255 -8.67 2.16 -14.49
C LEU A 255 -10.15 1.86 -14.66
N ASN A 256 -10.94 2.88 -14.98
CA ASN A 256 -12.38 2.72 -15.16
C ASN A 256 -12.70 1.65 -16.22
N GLY A 257 -13.56 0.69 -15.85
CA GLY A 257 -13.93 -0.45 -16.70
C GLY A 257 -12.97 -1.65 -16.65
N LEU A 258 -11.92 -1.62 -15.82
CA LEU A 258 -11.06 -2.77 -15.53
C LEU A 258 -11.31 -3.30 -14.11
N GLU A 259 -10.87 -4.52 -13.84
CA GLU A 259 -10.79 -5.10 -12.50
C GLU A 259 -9.57 -4.53 -11.76
N LEU A 260 -9.66 -4.36 -10.43
CA LEU A 260 -8.54 -3.92 -9.60
C LEU A 260 -7.43 -4.98 -9.53
N GLY A 261 -6.26 -4.63 -10.05
CA GLY A 261 -5.04 -5.46 -9.98
C GLY A 261 -4.13 -5.09 -8.80
N VAL A 262 -3.36 -6.07 -8.32
CA VAL A 262 -2.35 -5.89 -7.26
C VAL A 262 -1.01 -6.49 -7.68
N SER A 263 0.09 -5.76 -7.51
CA SER A 263 1.44 -6.33 -7.59
C SER A 263 2.05 -6.38 -6.19
N LEU A 264 2.27 -7.57 -5.65
CA LEU A 264 2.95 -7.77 -4.36
C LEU A 264 4.48 -7.64 -4.49
N TYR A 265 5.16 -7.33 -3.38
CA TYR A 265 6.63 -7.22 -3.28
C TYR A 265 7.26 -8.30 -2.38
#